data_AF-A0A972L1K8-F1
#
_entry.id   AF-A0A972L1K8-F1
#
_cell.length_a   1.000
_cell.length_b   1.000
_cell.length_c   1.000
_cell.angle_alpha   90.00
_cell.angle_beta   90.00
_cell.angle_gamma   90.00
#
_symmetry.space_group_name_H-M   'P 1'
#
loop_
_entity.id
_entity.type
_entity.pdbx_description
1 polymer ?
#
loop_
_entity_poly.entity_id
_entity_poly.type
_entity_poly.pdbx_seq_one_letter_code
_entity_poly.pdbx_strand_id
1 'polypeptide(L)'
;MEQISYDLGIPADWIMAVMYKESRLDHRAVNRFTGATGLIQFMPTTASGLGTSTQALRSMSNIAQLDYVKKYYWPLRYRVKSYTDAYLAVFFPAAMAKSENFVLRTSHLAADTLARQNKVIDYNHDHELTKAEVQRWALSGFTSGIQEILKKKEE
;
A
#
# COMPACT_ATOMS: atom_id res chain seq x y z
N MET A 1 10.69 -13.02 -5.86
CA MET A 1 9.65 -12.58 -4.90
C MET A 1 9.79 -13.31 -3.58
N GLU A 2 9.95 -14.63 -3.60
CA GLU A 2 10.21 -15.46 -2.42
C GLU A 2 11.33 -14.95 -1.52
N GLN A 3 12.50 -14.60 -2.06
CA GLN A 3 13.59 -14.04 -1.24
C GLN A 3 13.20 -12.74 -0.50
N ILE A 4 12.45 -11.85 -1.16
CA ILE A 4 12.00 -10.59 -0.55
C ILE A 4 10.99 -10.87 0.56
N SER A 5 10.05 -11.79 0.30
CA SER A 5 9.08 -12.27 1.28
C SER A 5 9.77 -12.82 2.52
N TYR A 6 10.76 -13.70 2.32
CA TYR A 6 11.58 -14.29 3.37
C TYR A 6 12.31 -13.22 4.20
N ASP A 7 13.02 -12.31 3.53
CA ASP A 7 13.80 -11.27 4.21
C ASP A 7 12.93 -10.31 5.03
N LEU A 8 11.71 -10.02 4.55
CA LEU A 8 10.78 -9.13 5.22
C LEU A 8 9.93 -9.85 6.28
N GLY A 9 9.74 -11.16 6.18
CA GLY A 9 8.72 -11.87 6.95
C GLY A 9 7.30 -11.39 6.62
N ILE A 10 7.07 -10.96 5.36
CA ILE A 10 5.77 -10.54 4.84
C ILE A 10 5.41 -11.47 3.68
N PRO A 11 4.23 -12.11 3.68
CA PRO A 11 3.81 -13.00 2.60
C PRO A 11 3.94 -12.37 1.21
N ALA A 12 4.47 -13.12 0.26
CA ALA A 12 4.65 -12.69 -1.13
C ALA A 12 3.34 -12.20 -1.76
N ASP A 13 2.25 -12.92 -1.49
CA ASP A 13 0.92 -12.58 -2.00
C ASP A 13 0.43 -11.22 -1.51
N TRP A 14 0.78 -10.82 -0.28
CA TRP A 14 0.43 -9.50 0.24
C TRP A 14 1.16 -8.40 -0.52
N ILE A 15 2.47 -8.54 -0.70
CA ILE A 15 3.28 -7.56 -1.44
C ILE A 15 2.80 -7.47 -2.89
N MET A 16 2.52 -8.62 -3.52
CA MET A 16 1.99 -8.68 -4.89
C MET A 16 0.62 -8.02 -5.02
N ALA A 17 -0.29 -8.29 -4.08
CA ALA A 17 -1.61 -7.67 -4.07
C ALA A 17 -1.54 -6.16 -3.83
N VAL A 18 -0.62 -5.67 -3.00
CA VAL A 18 -0.37 -4.23 -2.88
C VAL A 18 0.10 -3.65 -4.21
N MET A 19 1.11 -4.25 -4.85
CA MET A 19 1.60 -3.77 -6.15
C MET A 19 0.48 -3.75 -7.21
N TYR A 20 -0.40 -4.73 -7.19
CA TYR A 20 -1.57 -4.76 -8.07
C TYR A 20 -2.57 -3.64 -7.75
N LYS A 21 -2.86 -3.36 -6.48
CA LYS A 21 -3.77 -2.27 -6.09
C LYS A 21 -3.21 -0.89 -6.42
N GLU A 22 -1.90 -0.70 -6.25
CA GLU A 22 -1.24 0.59 -6.46
C GLU A 22 -1.00 0.90 -7.95
N SER A 23 -0.59 -0.09 -8.74
CA SER A 23 -0.14 0.14 -10.11
C SER A 23 -0.67 -0.84 -11.15
N ARG A 24 -1.52 -1.81 -10.75
CA ARG A 24 -1.87 -2.97 -11.58
C ARG A 24 -0.63 -3.72 -12.08
N LEU A 25 0.42 -3.77 -11.24
CA LEU A 25 1.75 -4.33 -11.55
C LEU A 25 2.51 -3.60 -12.67
N ASP A 26 2.07 -2.40 -13.07
CA ASP A 26 2.79 -1.56 -14.02
C ASP A 26 3.88 -0.75 -13.32
N HIS A 27 5.12 -1.24 -13.41
CA HIS A 27 6.30 -0.56 -12.89
C HIS A 27 6.55 0.83 -13.51
N ARG A 28 5.86 1.21 -14.60
CA ARG A 28 5.97 2.54 -15.22
C ARG A 28 4.78 3.45 -14.92
N ALA A 29 3.82 3.00 -14.13
CA ALA A 29 2.66 3.79 -13.75
C ALA A 29 3.09 5.09 -13.05
N VAL A 30 2.48 6.20 -13.44
CA VAL A 30 2.71 7.53 -12.86
C VAL A 30 1.37 8.20 -12.57
N ASN A 31 1.18 8.61 -11.32
CA ASN A 31 0.12 9.52 -10.96
C ASN A 31 0.48 10.94 -11.40
N ARG A 32 -0.27 11.52 -12.33
CA ARG A 32 0.01 12.84 -12.93
C ARG A 32 -0.11 14.01 -11.95
N PHE A 33 -0.84 13.84 -10.84
CA PHE A 33 -1.07 14.89 -9.86
C PHE A 33 -0.05 14.87 -8.74
N THR A 34 0.33 13.68 -8.26
CA THR A 34 1.24 13.53 -7.11
C THR A 34 2.68 13.19 -7.51
N GLY A 35 2.91 12.74 -8.75
CA GLY A 35 4.19 12.20 -9.20
C GLY A 35 4.51 10.80 -8.65
N ALA A 36 3.57 10.17 -7.93
CA ALA A 36 3.73 8.82 -7.42
C ALA A 36 4.02 7.83 -8.55
N THR A 37 5.05 6.99 -8.41
CA THR A 37 5.60 6.23 -9.54
C THR A 37 5.91 4.78 -9.19
N GLY A 38 5.70 3.86 -10.14
CA GLY A 38 6.16 2.48 -10.05
C GLY A 38 5.25 1.54 -9.27
N LEU A 39 5.77 0.36 -8.95
CA LEU A 39 4.99 -0.80 -8.50
C LEU A 39 4.09 -0.53 -7.29
N ILE A 40 4.59 0.22 -6.31
CA ILE A 40 3.83 0.63 -5.11
C ILE A 40 3.55 2.14 -5.09
N GLN A 41 3.60 2.80 -6.25
CA GLN A 41 3.38 4.25 -6.39
C GLN A 41 4.22 5.08 -5.40
N PHE A 42 5.54 4.91 -5.45
CA PHE A 42 6.48 5.67 -4.61
C PHE A 42 6.29 7.18 -4.80
N MET A 43 5.94 7.88 -3.73
CA MET A 43 5.90 9.35 -3.71
C MET A 43 7.30 9.93 -3.97
N PRO A 44 7.41 11.13 -4.60
CA PRO A 44 8.70 11.76 -4.88
C PRO A 44 9.63 11.86 -3.64
N THR A 45 9.08 12.24 -2.49
CA THR A 45 9.83 12.33 -1.23
C THR A 45 10.29 10.96 -0.73
N THR A 46 9.45 9.93 -0.83
CA THR A 46 9.81 8.54 -0.52
C THR A 46 10.92 8.04 -1.43
N ALA A 47 10.83 8.26 -2.74
CA ALA A 47 11.87 7.86 -3.70
C ALA A 47 13.21 8.51 -3.35
N SER A 48 13.21 9.81 -3.03
CA SER A 48 14.39 10.54 -2.57
C SER A 48 14.97 9.94 -1.28
N GLY A 49 14.12 9.63 -0.30
CA GLY A 49 14.56 9.02 0.96
C GLY A 49 15.15 7.61 0.80
N LEU A 50 14.78 6.90 -0.27
CA LEU A 50 15.36 5.60 -0.63
C LEU A 50 16.65 5.71 -1.47
N GLY A 51 17.15 6.94 -1.69
CA GLY A 51 18.37 7.20 -2.48
C GLY A 51 18.17 7.08 -3.98
N THR A 52 16.95 7.36 -4.48
CA THR A 52 16.62 7.33 -5.91
C THR A 52 15.70 8.50 -6.28
N SER A 53 15.12 8.48 -7.48
CA SER A 53 14.09 9.43 -7.93
C SER A 53 12.94 8.69 -8.61
N THR A 54 11.78 9.34 -8.73
CA THR A 54 10.65 8.78 -9.49
C THR A 54 10.99 8.57 -10.96
N GLN A 55 11.81 9.45 -11.55
CA GLN A 55 12.32 9.27 -12.91
C GLN A 55 13.21 8.02 -13.05
N ALA A 56 14.12 7.80 -12.09
CA ALA A 56 14.97 6.62 -12.07
C ALA A 56 14.14 5.35 -11.86
N LEU A 57 13.21 5.37 -10.90
CA LEU A 57 12.26 4.27 -10.69
C LEU A 57 11.50 3.93 -11.96
N ARG A 58 10.90 4.91 -12.64
CA ARG A 58 10.17 4.70 -13.90
C ARG A 58 11.01 4.06 -15.00
N SER A 59 12.32 4.31 -14.99
CA SER A 59 13.26 3.79 -15.99
C SER A 59 13.77 2.38 -15.66
N MET A 60 13.57 1.91 -14.43
CA MET A 60 13.94 0.56 -13.99
C MET A 60 12.98 -0.50 -14.55
N SER A 61 13.46 -1.72 -14.69
CA SER A 61 12.60 -2.89 -14.88
C SER A 61 11.74 -3.14 -13.65
N ASN A 62 10.68 -3.92 -13.81
CA ASN A 62 9.87 -4.41 -12.70
C ASN A 62 10.73 -5.16 -11.65
N ILE A 63 11.66 -6.01 -12.09
CA ILE A 63 12.55 -6.78 -11.20
C ILE A 63 13.44 -5.83 -10.40
N ALA A 64 14.07 -4.83 -11.04
CA ALA A 64 14.92 -3.88 -10.33
C ALA A 64 14.15 -3.02 -9.33
N GLN A 65 12.88 -2.69 -9.61
CA GLN A 65 12.04 -1.99 -8.63
C GLN A 65 11.74 -2.83 -7.38
N LEU A 66 11.79 -4.16 -7.45
CA LEU A 66 11.52 -5.01 -6.29
C LEU A 66 12.53 -4.76 -5.15
N ASP A 67 13.77 -4.39 -5.46
CA ASP A 67 14.75 -3.99 -4.45
C ASP A 67 14.31 -2.73 -3.69
N TYR A 68 13.65 -1.79 -4.37
CA TYR A 68 13.10 -0.59 -3.74
C TYR A 68 11.81 -0.89 -2.97
N VAL A 69 10.99 -1.84 -3.42
CA VAL A 69 9.85 -2.35 -2.65
C VAL A 69 10.36 -2.97 -1.34
N LYS A 70 11.41 -3.79 -1.41
CA LYS A 70 12.06 -4.35 -0.21
C LYS A 70 12.60 -3.25 0.71
N LYS A 71 13.37 -2.29 0.18
CA LYS A 71 13.91 -1.16 0.97
C LYS A 71 12.81 -0.35 1.66
N TYR A 72 11.67 -0.15 0.99
CA TYR A 72 10.51 0.54 1.54
C TYR A 72 9.88 -0.18 2.72
N TYR A 73 9.63 -1.48 2.57
CA TYR A 73 9.02 -2.28 3.63
C TYR A 73 9.98 -2.65 4.75
N TRP A 74 11.29 -2.66 4.51
CA TRP A 74 12.30 -3.05 5.50
C TRP A 74 12.10 -2.39 6.88
N PRO A 75 12.02 -1.05 7.02
CA PRO A 75 11.80 -0.41 8.32
C PRO A 75 10.41 -0.70 8.93
N LEU A 76 9.43 -1.08 8.12
CA LEU A 76 8.04 -1.32 8.52
C LEU A 76 7.75 -2.80 8.81
N ARG A 77 8.66 -3.71 8.47
CA ARG A 77 8.41 -5.15 8.39
C ARG A 77 7.78 -5.76 9.64
N TYR A 78 8.22 -5.35 10.83
CA TYR A 78 7.67 -5.85 12.08
C TYR A 78 6.28 -5.29 12.42
N ARG A 79 5.85 -4.21 11.78
CA ARG A 79 4.52 -3.59 11.95
C ARG A 79 3.48 -4.15 10.98
N VAL A 80 3.90 -4.81 9.90
CA VAL A 80 3.00 -5.45 8.94
C VAL A 80 2.54 -6.78 9.52
N LYS A 81 1.30 -6.83 10.05
CA LYS A 81 0.74 -8.04 10.69
C LYS A 81 -0.40 -8.68 9.90
N SER A 82 -0.93 -7.98 8.90
CA SER A 82 -2.01 -8.40 8.02
C SER A 82 -1.81 -7.84 6.60
N TYR A 83 -2.54 -8.37 5.61
CA TYR A 83 -2.61 -7.77 4.28
C TYR A 83 -3.07 -6.31 4.34
N THR A 84 -4.06 -6.00 5.19
CA THR A 84 -4.52 -4.63 5.43
C THR A 84 -3.38 -3.73 5.89
N ASP A 85 -2.50 -4.21 6.79
CA ASP A 85 -1.35 -3.42 7.23
C ASP A 85 -0.31 -3.25 6.11
N ALA A 86 -0.12 -4.26 5.25
CA ALA A 86 0.76 -4.15 4.09
C ALA A 86 0.27 -3.07 3.10
N TYR A 87 -1.04 -2.98 2.89
CA TYR A 87 -1.67 -1.94 2.06
C TYR A 87 -1.61 -0.57 2.76
N LEU A 88 -1.98 -0.49 4.04
CA LEU A 88 -1.90 0.74 4.83
C LEU A 88 -0.48 1.27 4.96
N ALA A 89 0.54 0.40 4.94
CA ALA A 89 1.93 0.83 4.89
C ALA A 89 2.25 1.71 3.68
N VAL A 90 1.50 1.61 2.57
CA VAL A 90 1.64 2.46 1.38
C VAL A 90 0.60 3.58 1.39
N PHE A 91 -0.67 3.24 1.65
CA PHE A 91 -1.78 4.19 1.58
C PHE A 91 -1.83 5.18 2.74
N PHE A 92 -1.71 4.70 3.98
CA PHE A 92 -1.85 5.53 5.19
C PHE A 92 -1.15 4.91 6.43
N PRO A 93 0.19 5.03 6.57
CA PRO A 93 0.98 4.26 7.54
C PRO A 93 0.61 4.48 9.01
N ALA A 94 -0.02 5.62 9.32
CA ALA A 94 -0.46 5.95 10.68
C ALA A 94 -1.60 5.04 11.19
N ALA A 95 -2.32 4.36 10.29
CA ALA A 95 -3.46 3.50 10.64
C ALA A 95 -3.10 2.01 10.80
N MET A 96 -1.89 1.56 10.44
CA MET A 96 -1.54 0.12 10.48
C MET A 96 -1.83 -0.54 11.83
N ALA A 97 -1.36 0.04 12.95
CA ALA A 97 -1.54 -0.55 14.28
C ALA A 97 -2.86 -0.14 14.97
N LYS A 98 -3.84 0.39 14.22
CA LYS A 98 -5.10 0.85 14.78
C LYS A 98 -6.20 -0.20 14.63
N SER A 99 -7.26 -0.05 15.43
CA SER A 99 -8.46 -0.88 15.35
C SER A 99 -9.21 -0.62 14.03
N GLU A 100 -10.11 -1.54 13.65
CA GLU A 100 -10.89 -1.44 12.42
C GLU A 100 -11.77 -0.17 12.37
N ASN A 101 -12.28 0.28 13.53
CA ASN A 101 -13.10 1.49 13.66
C ASN A 101 -12.28 2.79 13.71
N PHE A 102 -10.95 2.71 13.59
CA PHE A 102 -10.13 3.92 13.59
C PHE A 102 -10.39 4.73 12.32
N VAL A 103 -10.84 5.96 12.51
CA VAL A 103 -10.98 6.97 11.45
C VAL A 103 -9.60 7.48 11.05
N LEU A 104 -9.25 7.34 9.77
CA LEU A 104 -7.99 7.78 9.21
C LEU A 104 -7.89 9.32 9.23
N ARG A 105 -6.97 9.82 10.05
CA ARG A 105 -6.61 11.23 10.14
C ARG A 105 -5.20 11.40 10.73
N THR A 106 -4.60 12.56 10.52
CA THR A 106 -3.40 13.00 11.25
C THR A 106 -3.63 14.40 11.82
N SER A 107 -2.66 14.94 12.57
CA SER A 107 -2.67 16.34 13.00
C SER A 107 -2.67 17.33 11.82
N HIS A 108 -2.26 16.89 10.62
CA HIS A 108 -2.12 17.73 9.44
C HIS A 108 -3.08 17.35 8.30
N LEU A 109 -3.87 16.29 8.46
CA LEU A 109 -4.83 15.82 7.48
C LEU A 109 -6.16 15.44 8.16
N ALA A 110 -7.19 16.24 7.88
CA ALA A 110 -8.55 16.02 8.37
C ALA A 110 -9.20 14.79 7.69
N ALA A 111 -10.02 14.06 8.44
CA ALA A 111 -10.75 12.88 7.96
C ALA A 111 -11.60 13.18 6.72
N ASP A 112 -12.38 14.25 6.76
CA ASP A 112 -13.22 14.72 5.65
C ASP A 112 -12.42 15.06 4.38
N THR A 113 -11.23 15.63 4.51
CA THR A 113 -10.37 15.87 3.36
C THR A 113 -9.89 14.57 2.74
N LEU A 114 -9.52 13.59 3.57
CA LEU A 114 -9.10 12.28 3.12
C LEU A 114 -10.25 11.52 2.44
N ALA A 115 -11.46 11.53 3.01
CA ALA A 115 -12.65 10.91 2.44
C ALA A 115 -13.01 11.52 1.08
N ARG A 116 -13.01 12.86 0.97
CA ARG A 116 -13.26 13.55 -0.32
C ARG A 116 -12.25 13.21 -1.41
N GLN A 117 -11.00 12.96 -1.06
CA GLN A 117 -9.96 12.56 -2.00
C GLN A 117 -10.10 11.10 -2.43
N ASN A 118 -10.72 10.26 -1.60
CA ASN A 118 -10.81 8.82 -1.79
C ASN A 118 -12.26 8.31 -1.71
N LYS A 119 -13.20 9.03 -2.35
CA LYS A 119 -14.66 8.77 -2.28
C LYS A 119 -15.07 7.34 -2.60
N VAL A 120 -14.27 6.61 -3.38
CA VAL A 120 -14.54 5.21 -3.73
C VAL A 120 -14.39 4.25 -2.54
N ILE A 121 -13.72 4.70 -1.47
CA ILE A 121 -13.49 3.92 -0.23
C ILE A 121 -14.54 4.27 0.84
N ASP A 122 -15.13 5.47 0.78
CA ASP A 122 -16.19 5.93 1.69
C ASP A 122 -17.53 5.26 1.30
N TYR A 123 -17.78 4.08 1.88
CA TYR A 123 -18.90 3.21 1.48
C TYR A 123 -20.22 3.62 2.11
N ASN A 124 -20.19 4.21 3.30
CA ASN A 124 -21.38 4.65 4.03
C ASN A 124 -21.69 6.14 3.80
N HIS A 125 -20.80 6.87 3.10
CA HIS A 125 -20.95 8.28 2.74
C HIS A 125 -21.03 9.21 3.96
N ASP A 126 -20.28 8.89 5.03
CA ASP A 126 -20.24 9.68 6.26
C ASP A 126 -19.11 10.73 6.27
N HIS A 127 -18.36 10.85 5.17
CA HIS A 127 -17.21 11.73 5.02
C HIS A 127 -16.03 11.38 5.94
N GLU A 128 -15.96 10.14 6.42
CA GLU A 128 -14.81 9.59 7.12
C GLU A 128 -14.34 8.31 6.42
N LEU A 129 -13.08 7.91 6.63
CA LEU A 129 -12.60 6.61 6.19
C LEU A 129 -12.14 5.83 7.39
N THR A 130 -12.73 4.68 7.62
CA THR A 130 -12.29 3.75 8.67
C THR A 130 -11.25 2.77 8.15
N LYS A 131 -10.46 2.18 9.04
CA LYS A 131 -9.57 1.06 8.68
C LYS A 131 -10.37 -0.11 8.08
N ALA A 132 -11.60 -0.36 8.56
CA ALA A 132 -12.49 -1.37 8.02
C ALA A 132 -12.84 -1.15 6.54
N GLU A 133 -13.15 0.09 6.16
CA GLU A 133 -13.46 0.44 4.76
C GLU A 133 -12.23 0.33 3.87
N VAL A 134 -11.06 0.75 4.38
CA VAL A 134 -9.80 0.56 3.65
C VAL A 134 -9.50 -0.91 3.44
N GLN A 135 -9.74 -1.77 4.42
CA GLN A 135 -9.61 -3.22 4.28
C GLN A 135 -10.57 -3.77 3.22
N ARG A 136 -11.84 -3.36 3.25
CA ARG A 136 -12.84 -3.74 2.24
C ARG A 136 -12.38 -3.32 0.84
N TRP A 137 -11.88 -2.10 0.69
CA TRP A 137 -11.34 -1.60 -0.57
C TRP A 137 -10.09 -2.36 -1.04
N ALA A 138 -9.15 -2.63 -0.14
CA ALA A 138 -7.92 -3.35 -0.45
C ALA A 138 -8.22 -4.74 -1.02
N LEU A 139 -9.18 -5.46 -0.42
CA LEU A 139 -9.63 -6.78 -0.87
C LEU A 139 -10.52 -6.73 -2.13
N SER A 140 -11.13 -5.58 -2.44
CA SER A 140 -12.01 -5.45 -3.60
C SER A 140 -11.26 -5.63 -4.92
N GLY A 141 -11.92 -6.30 -5.88
CA GLY A 141 -11.37 -6.65 -7.19
C GLY A 141 -10.65 -8.00 -7.24
N PHE A 142 -10.42 -8.64 -6.10
CA PHE A 142 -9.92 -10.01 -6.01
C PHE A 142 -11.09 -11.01 -5.87
N THR A 143 -10.95 -12.21 -6.43
CA THR A 143 -11.90 -13.31 -6.27
C THR A 143 -11.95 -13.79 -4.81
N SER A 144 -13.03 -14.47 -4.41
CA SER A 144 -13.17 -14.97 -3.02
C SER A 144 -11.98 -15.84 -2.59
N GLY A 145 -11.48 -16.72 -3.46
CA GLY A 145 -10.31 -17.56 -3.16
C GLY A 145 -9.03 -16.74 -2.90
N ILE A 146 -8.79 -15.68 -3.67
CA ILE A 146 -7.66 -14.79 -3.42
C ILE A 146 -7.87 -13.98 -2.13
N GLN A 147 -9.09 -13.54 -1.84
CA GLN A 147 -9.37 -12.86 -0.58
C GLN A 147 -9.13 -13.77 0.63
N GLU A 148 -9.43 -15.07 0.54
CA GLU A 148 -9.12 -16.04 1.58
C GLU A 148 -7.62 -16.21 1.79
N ILE A 149 -6.84 -16.26 0.70
CA ILE A 149 -5.37 -16.28 0.77
C ILE A 149 -4.85 -15.02 1.47
N LEU A 150 -5.30 -13.83 1.06
CA LEU A 150 -4.84 -12.56 1.62
C LEU A 150 -5.23 -12.36 3.10
N LYS A 151 -6.31 -12.99 3.56
CA LYS A 151 -6.72 -12.95 4.98
C LYS A 151 -5.95 -13.94 5.85
N LYS A 152 -5.37 -14.98 5.27
CA LYS A 152 -4.51 -15.91 6.00
C LYS A 152 -3.15 -15.27 6.19
N LYS A 153 -2.64 -15.34 7.42
CA LYS A 153 -1.23 -15.14 7.66
C LYS A 153 -0.56 -16.50 7.47
N GLU A 154 0.44 -16.57 6.62
CA GLU A 154 1.28 -17.78 6.53
C GLU A 154 1.83 -18.08 7.92
N GLU A 155 1.63 -19.32 8.38
CA GLU A 155 2.08 -19.83 9.69
C GLU A 155 3.61 -19.89 9.79
#